data_AF-A0A0B1RUS9-F1
#
_entry.id   AF-A0A0B1RUS9-F1
#
_cell.length_a   1.000
_cell.length_b   1.000
_cell.length_c   1.000
_cell.angle_alpha   90.00
_cell.angle_beta   90.00
_cell.angle_gamma   90.00
#
_symmetry.space_group_name_H-M   'P 1'
#
loop_
_entity.id
_entity.type
_entity.pdbx_description
1 polymer ?
#
loop_
_entity_poly.entity_id
_entity_poly.type
_entity_poly.pdbx_seq_one_letter_code
_entity_poly.pdbx_strand_id
1 'polypeptide(L)'
;MNPTSTQQRQSRASYIELVSESDYETCTLSSSARELGRCISPMRRDKVKVSFRLLSPNPSALDYRPGHTYFFISTSTGSARGLENRYGGLCASHQLKMVIHVTDKNGDISSHIHRVHRKPTTTTTTTTEAPSDPRWPSDPLWGEFFEKVGKPRPF
;
A
#
# COMPACT_ATOMS: atom_id res chain seq x y z
N MET A 1 19.73 -21.07 -36.57
CA MET A 1 18.81 -20.03 -36.06
C MET A 1 18.25 -20.53 -34.74
N ASN A 2 18.61 -19.92 -33.62
CA ASN A 2 18.10 -20.29 -32.30
C ASN A 2 17.69 -18.98 -31.60
N PRO A 3 16.39 -18.68 -31.48
CA PRO A 3 16.00 -17.46 -30.78
C PRO A 3 16.21 -17.69 -29.29
N THR A 4 17.27 -17.06 -28.79
CA THR A 4 17.56 -16.93 -27.35
C THR A 4 16.31 -16.46 -26.62
N SER A 5 15.98 -17.22 -25.58
CA SER A 5 14.90 -17.00 -24.62
C SER A 5 14.60 -15.53 -24.35
N THR A 6 13.51 -15.03 -24.88
CA THR A 6 12.76 -13.95 -24.23
C THR A 6 12.30 -14.52 -22.90
N GLN A 7 13.03 -14.27 -21.81
CA GLN A 7 12.42 -14.27 -20.49
C GLN A 7 11.38 -13.17 -20.51
N GLN A 8 10.18 -13.53 -20.96
CA GLN A 8 8.99 -12.72 -20.85
C GLN A 8 8.86 -12.43 -19.36
N ARG A 9 9.23 -11.21 -18.93
CA ARG A 9 9.06 -10.80 -17.53
C ARG A 9 7.60 -11.09 -17.19
N GLN A 10 7.37 -12.09 -16.35
CA GLN A 10 6.03 -12.42 -15.90
C GLN A 10 5.55 -11.25 -15.05
N SER A 11 4.88 -10.29 -15.66
CA SER A 11 4.24 -9.18 -14.94
C SER A 11 3.06 -9.76 -14.18
N ARG A 12 3.08 -9.64 -12.85
CA ARG A 12 1.95 -10.04 -12.04
C ARG A 12 0.85 -9.00 -12.16
N ALA A 13 -0.34 -9.44 -12.51
CA ALA A 13 -1.53 -8.59 -12.60
C ALA A 13 -2.30 -8.62 -11.27
N SER A 14 -2.72 -7.46 -10.78
CA SER A 14 -3.42 -7.36 -9.50
C SER A 14 -4.35 -6.17 -9.41
N TYR A 15 -5.41 -6.32 -8.62
CA TYR A 15 -6.25 -5.23 -8.12
C TYR A 15 -5.84 -4.86 -6.71
N ILE A 16 -6.13 -3.61 -6.33
CA ILE A 16 -5.89 -3.07 -5.00
C ILE A 16 -7.23 -2.60 -4.46
N GLU A 17 -7.68 -3.21 -3.37
CA GLU A 17 -8.99 -2.95 -2.77
C GLU A 17 -8.86 -2.40 -1.35
N LEU A 18 -9.68 -1.40 -1.01
CA LEU A 18 -9.97 -1.03 0.37
C LEU A 18 -11.03 -1.97 0.92
N VAL A 19 -10.79 -2.52 2.11
CA VAL A 19 -11.65 -3.51 2.76
C VAL A 19 -11.88 -3.20 4.24
N SER A 20 -12.79 -3.94 4.87
CA SER A 20 -12.97 -3.94 6.32
C SER A 20 -11.81 -4.66 7.02
N GLU A 21 -11.69 -4.48 8.34
CA GLU A 21 -10.73 -5.21 9.16
C GLU A 21 -10.94 -6.73 9.08
N SER A 22 -12.20 -7.19 9.08
CA SER A 22 -12.50 -8.63 8.98
C SER A 22 -11.97 -9.22 7.67
N ASP A 23 -12.25 -8.54 6.55
CA ASP A 23 -11.83 -8.95 5.21
C ASP A 23 -10.30 -8.95 5.05
N TYR A 24 -9.62 -8.02 5.73
CA TYR A 24 -8.16 -7.97 5.79
C TYR A 24 -7.54 -9.17 6.52
N GLU A 25 -8.15 -9.60 7.62
CA GLU A 25 -7.67 -10.75 8.39
C GLU A 25 -7.94 -12.06 7.66
N THR A 26 -9.12 -12.21 7.07
CA THR A 26 -9.53 -13.44 6.35
C THR A 26 -9.05 -13.49 4.90
N CYS A 27 -8.49 -12.39 4.37
CA CYS A 27 -8.17 -12.23 2.95
C CYS A 27 -9.36 -12.55 2.04
N THR A 28 -10.49 -11.89 2.28
CA THR A 28 -11.73 -12.07 1.50
C THR A 28 -12.27 -10.74 1.01
N LEU A 29 -12.95 -10.73 -0.14
CA LEU A 29 -13.63 -9.54 -0.65
C LEU A 29 -15.15 -9.65 -0.43
N SER A 30 -15.67 -8.93 0.56
CA SER A 30 -17.11 -8.72 0.74
C SER A 30 -17.69 -7.72 -0.29
N SER A 31 -19.00 -7.51 -0.24
CA SER A 31 -19.69 -6.49 -1.05
C SER A 31 -19.31 -5.05 -0.70
N SER A 32 -18.70 -4.83 0.47
CA SER A 32 -18.25 -3.51 0.93
C SER A 32 -16.88 -3.11 0.40
N ALA A 33 -16.15 -4.05 -0.21
CA ALA A 33 -14.83 -3.81 -0.77
C ALA A 33 -14.89 -2.78 -1.90
N ARG A 34 -13.93 -1.85 -1.91
CA ARG A 34 -13.84 -0.79 -2.91
C ARG A 34 -12.54 -0.90 -3.70
N GLU A 35 -12.64 -1.05 -5.01
CA GLU A 35 -11.48 -1.01 -5.91
C GLU A 35 -10.85 0.40 -5.92
N LEU A 36 -9.54 0.47 -5.71
CA LEU A 36 -8.77 1.72 -5.73
C LEU A 36 -7.84 1.82 -6.93
N GLY A 37 -7.50 0.70 -7.54
CA GLY A 37 -6.69 0.68 -8.74
C GLY A 37 -6.35 -0.71 -9.22
N ARG A 38 -5.79 -0.73 -10.43
CA ARG A 38 -5.47 -1.95 -11.17
C ARG A 38 -4.07 -1.84 -11.73
N CYS A 39 -3.27 -2.88 -11.52
CA CYS A 39 -1.93 -3.04 -12.08
C CYS A 39 -1.98 -4.21 -13.06
N ILE A 40 -2.46 -3.96 -14.28
CA ILE A 40 -2.73 -5.02 -15.27
C ILE A 40 -1.84 -4.92 -16.50
N SER A 41 -1.16 -3.79 -16.71
CA SER A 41 -0.37 -3.55 -17.90
C SER A 41 1.11 -3.88 -17.67
N PRO A 42 1.67 -4.94 -18.28
CA PRO A 42 3.06 -5.35 -18.09
C PRO A 42 4.09 -4.24 -18.35
N MET A 43 3.78 -3.39 -19.33
CA MET A 43 4.71 -2.40 -19.86
C MET A 43 4.49 -1.00 -19.28
N ARG A 44 3.49 -0.81 -18.41
CA ARG A 44 3.24 0.47 -17.74
C ARG A 44 3.52 0.38 -16.26
N ARG A 45 4.13 1.44 -15.73
CA ARG A 45 4.29 1.63 -14.29
C ARG A 45 3.03 2.31 -13.74
N ASP A 46 1.96 1.54 -13.63
CA ASP A 46 0.72 2.01 -13.00
C ASP A 46 0.99 2.37 -11.54
N LYS A 47 0.40 3.47 -11.07
CA LYS A 47 0.55 3.96 -9.68
C LYS A 47 -0.81 4.33 -9.12
N VAL A 48 -1.14 3.80 -7.95
CA VAL A 48 -2.26 4.26 -7.16
C VAL A 48 -1.76 5.36 -6.22
N LYS A 49 -2.37 6.55 -6.31
CA LYS A 49 -2.06 7.68 -5.42
C LYS A 49 -3.14 7.79 -4.37
N VAL A 50 -2.75 7.67 -3.11
CA VAL A 50 -3.62 7.90 -1.95
C VAL A 50 -3.27 9.26 -1.33
N SER A 51 -4.29 10.07 -1.05
CA SER A 51 -4.12 11.37 -0.41
C SER A 51 -4.95 11.42 0.87
N PHE A 52 -4.27 11.55 2.01
CA PHE A 52 -4.92 11.65 3.32
C PHE A 52 -5.47 13.06 3.52
N ARG A 53 -6.76 13.23 3.29
CA ARG A 53 -7.47 14.49 3.41
C ARG A 53 -8.87 14.21 3.96
N LEU A 54 -9.37 15.14 4.78
CA LEU A 54 -10.72 15.06 5.34
C LEU A 54 -11.82 15.18 4.29
N LEU A 55 -11.56 15.95 3.23
CA LEU A 55 -12.48 16.18 2.12
C LEU A 55 -11.69 16.14 0.82
N SER A 56 -11.96 15.13 0.01
CA SER A 56 -11.44 15.03 -1.33
C SER A 56 -12.25 15.91 -2.29
N PRO A 57 -11.59 16.75 -3.13
CA PRO A 57 -12.28 17.46 -4.20
C PRO A 57 -12.76 16.53 -5.32
N ASN A 58 -12.26 15.29 -5.36
CA ASN A 58 -12.75 14.24 -6.25
C ASN A 58 -13.80 13.40 -5.51
N PRO A 59 -15.08 13.41 -5.92
CA PRO A 59 -16.15 12.63 -5.29
C PRO A 59 -15.91 11.11 -5.33
N SER A 60 -15.14 10.65 -6.31
CA SER A 60 -14.79 9.24 -6.48
C SER A 60 -13.52 8.83 -5.73
N ALA A 61 -12.85 9.75 -5.03
CA ALA A 61 -11.73 9.40 -4.15
C ALA A 61 -12.23 9.14 -2.72
N LEU A 62 -11.31 8.76 -1.84
CA LEU A 62 -11.60 8.45 -0.44
C LEU A 62 -11.32 9.64 0.46
N ASP A 63 -12.18 9.83 1.45
CA ASP A 63 -11.94 10.74 2.57
C ASP A 63 -11.31 9.96 3.72
N TYR A 64 -10.16 10.44 4.19
CA TYR A 64 -9.40 9.81 5.26
C TYR A 64 -9.57 10.63 6.53
N ARG A 65 -10.13 10.00 7.56
CA ARG A 65 -10.43 10.62 8.84
C ARG A 65 -9.31 10.30 9.84
N PRO A 66 -8.84 11.28 10.61
CA PRO A 66 -8.03 11.04 11.78
C PRO A 66 -8.69 10.06 12.77
N GLY A 67 -7.86 9.30 13.48
CA GLY A 67 -8.29 8.26 14.42
C GLY A 67 -8.80 6.98 13.75
N HIS A 68 -8.79 6.89 12.42
CA HIS A 68 -9.29 5.72 11.70
C HIS A 68 -8.16 4.90 11.09
N THR A 69 -8.40 3.59 11.01
CA THR A 69 -7.51 2.63 10.38
C THR A 69 -8.14 2.13 9.09
N TYR A 70 -7.35 2.10 8.02
CA TYR A 70 -7.77 1.70 6.68
C TYR A 70 -6.96 0.48 6.23
N PHE A 71 -7.65 -0.50 5.67
CA PHE A 71 -7.07 -1.80 5.32
C PHE A 71 -7.14 -2.01 3.81
N PHE A 72 -6.02 -2.41 3.23
CA PHE A 72 -5.87 -2.62 1.81
C PHE A 72 -5.38 -4.04 1.58
N ILE A 73 -5.96 -4.73 0.61
CA ILE A 73 -5.52 -6.07 0.22
C ILE A 73 -5.46 -6.18 -1.31
N SER A 74 -4.92 -7.30 -1.78
CA SER A 74 -5.12 -7.77 -3.14
C SER A 74 -5.41 -9.26 -3.10
N THR A 75 -6.63 -9.67 -3.47
CA THR A 75 -6.99 -11.08 -3.55
C THR A 75 -6.77 -11.67 -4.94
N SER A 76 -6.31 -10.88 -5.92
CA SER A 76 -5.89 -11.40 -7.23
C SER A 76 -4.83 -12.49 -7.06
N THR A 77 -4.72 -13.40 -8.01
CA THR A 77 -3.72 -14.51 -8.00
C THR A 77 -2.39 -14.13 -8.65
N GLY A 78 -2.28 -12.93 -9.23
CA GLY A 78 -1.13 -12.52 -10.04
C GLY A 78 -1.21 -12.94 -11.52
N SER A 79 -2.20 -13.77 -11.88
CA SER A 79 -2.47 -14.17 -13.26
C SER A 79 -3.62 -13.35 -13.88
N ALA A 80 -3.65 -13.24 -15.21
CA ALA A 80 -4.72 -12.54 -15.92
C ALA A 80 -6.11 -13.18 -15.67
N ARG A 81 -6.19 -14.50 -15.48
CA ARG A 81 -7.45 -15.21 -15.24
C ARG A 81 -7.95 -15.08 -13.81
N GLY A 82 -7.04 -15.03 -12.83
CA GLY A 82 -7.42 -14.90 -11.43
C GLY A 82 -7.31 -13.47 -10.93
N LEU A 83 -7.60 -12.48 -11.78
CA LEU A 83 -7.59 -11.07 -11.44
C LEU A 83 -8.78 -10.70 -10.55
N GLU A 84 -9.97 -11.18 -10.91
CA GLU A 84 -11.25 -11.03 -10.19
C GLU A 84 -11.42 -12.03 -9.03
N ASN A 85 -10.33 -12.66 -8.58
CA ASN A 85 -10.40 -13.64 -7.49
C ASN A 85 -10.79 -12.95 -6.17
N ARG A 86 -11.77 -13.50 -5.45
CA ARG A 86 -12.34 -12.89 -4.22
C ARG A 86 -11.80 -13.44 -2.91
N TYR A 87 -11.04 -14.53 -2.92
CA TYR A 87 -10.65 -15.26 -1.72
C TYR A 87 -9.16 -15.63 -1.74
N GLY A 88 -8.43 -15.28 -0.68
CA GLY A 88 -7.01 -15.58 -0.52
C GLY A 88 -6.13 -14.83 -1.52
N GLY A 89 -5.65 -15.54 -2.54
CA GLY A 89 -4.78 -14.98 -3.57
C GLY A 89 -3.50 -14.39 -3.02
N LEU A 90 -3.05 -13.27 -3.58
CA LEU A 90 -1.81 -12.57 -3.19
C LEU A 90 -1.86 -12.07 -1.73
N CYS A 91 -3.04 -11.75 -1.19
CA CYS A 91 -3.23 -11.37 0.21
C CYS A 91 -2.72 -12.47 1.14
N ALA A 92 -3.19 -13.72 0.94
CA ALA A 92 -2.84 -14.83 1.80
C ALA A 92 -1.47 -15.45 1.45
N SER A 93 -1.17 -15.59 0.16
CA SER A 93 0.04 -16.30 -0.30
C SER A 93 1.31 -15.45 -0.28
N HIS A 94 1.19 -14.13 -0.41
CA HIS A 94 2.34 -13.22 -0.54
C HIS A 94 2.28 -12.03 0.44
N GLN A 95 1.36 -12.07 1.41
CA GLN A 95 1.13 -10.98 2.35
C GLN A 95 0.91 -9.64 1.63
N LEU A 96 0.26 -9.64 0.46
CA LEU A 96 -0.01 -8.44 -0.33
C LEU A 96 -1.20 -7.69 0.29
N LYS A 97 -0.94 -7.12 1.47
CA LYS A 97 -1.89 -6.38 2.28
C LYS A 97 -1.18 -5.28 3.07
N MET A 98 -1.87 -4.16 3.29
CA MET A 98 -1.34 -2.95 3.92
C MET A 98 -2.36 -2.38 4.89
N VAL A 99 -1.90 -1.86 6.01
CA VAL A 99 -2.71 -1.13 6.99
C VAL A 99 -2.19 0.29 7.09
N ILE A 100 -3.10 1.26 7.10
CA ILE A 100 -2.76 2.66 7.29
C ILE A 100 -3.54 3.21 8.48
N HIS A 101 -2.82 3.62 9.51
CA HIS A 101 -3.37 4.31 10.67
C HIS A 101 -3.26 5.82 10.44
N VAL A 102 -4.39 6.52 10.43
CA VAL A 102 -4.43 7.98 10.25
C VAL A 102 -4.57 8.62 11.63
N THR A 103 -3.64 9.49 12.01
CA THR A 103 -3.59 10.12 13.34
C THR A 103 -3.92 11.61 13.28
N ASP A 104 -4.47 12.17 14.37
CA ASP A 104 -4.81 13.59 14.51
C ASP A 104 -3.59 14.52 14.59
N LYS A 105 -2.40 13.98 14.89
CA LYS A 105 -1.19 14.75 15.21
C LYS A 105 0.02 14.23 14.43
N ASN A 106 0.96 15.12 14.15
CA ASN A 106 2.24 14.85 13.47
C ASN A 106 3.18 13.96 14.31
N GLY A 107 2.83 12.69 14.54
CA GLY A 107 3.80 11.68 14.95
C GLY A 107 4.03 11.49 16.46
N ASP A 108 3.09 11.86 17.34
CA ASP A 108 3.13 11.36 18.72
C ASP A 108 2.62 9.91 18.79
N ILE A 109 3.40 8.98 18.21
CA ILE A 109 3.16 7.53 18.25
C ILE A 109 3.57 6.96 19.63
N SER A 110 3.38 7.70 20.72
CA SER A 110 3.78 7.23 22.05
C SER A 110 2.82 6.19 22.64
N SER A 111 1.63 5.99 22.06
CA SER A 111 0.62 5.08 22.61
C SER A 111 -0.07 4.16 21.60
N HIS A 112 0.38 4.09 20.34
CA HIS A 112 -0.12 3.05 19.46
C HIS A 112 0.54 1.73 19.84
N ILE A 113 -0.26 0.81 20.37
CA ILE A 113 0.12 -0.59 20.54
C ILE A 113 0.49 -1.11 19.16
N HIS A 114 1.78 -1.22 18.86
CA HIS A 114 2.25 -2.08 17.79
C HIS A 114 1.84 -3.50 18.18
N ARG A 115 0.65 -3.93 17.74
CA ARG A 115 0.36 -5.36 17.64
C ARG A 115 1.29 -5.88 16.57
N VAL A 116 2.51 -6.21 16.98
CA VAL A 116 3.43 -7.00 16.18
C VAL A 116 2.68 -8.30 15.91
N HIS A 117 2.22 -8.50 14.67
CA HIS A 117 1.85 -9.84 14.23
C HIS A 117 3.07 -10.71 14.51
N ARG A 118 2.94 -11.62 15.50
CA ARG A 118 3.94 -12.65 15.81
C ARG A 118 4.24 -13.40 14.52
N LYS A 119 5.37 -13.08 13.88
CA LYS A 119 5.98 -14.01 12.93
C LYS A 119 6.43 -15.24 13.73
N PRO A 120 6.30 -16.47 13.21
CA PRO A 120 6.99 -17.62 13.78
C PRO A 120 8.49 -17.31 13.87
N THR A 121 9.06 -17.48 15.07
CA THR A 121 10.47 -17.23 15.36
C THR A 121 11.33 -18.25 14.63
N THR A 122 12.05 -17.81 13.60
CA THR A 122 13.25 -18.52 13.11
C THR A 122 14.47 -17.85 13.71
N THR A 123 15.14 -18.55 14.63
CA THR A 123 16.40 -18.14 15.25
C THR A 123 17.52 -18.14 14.21
N THR A 124 18.00 -16.95 13.84
CA THR A 124 19.36 -16.80 13.30
C THR A 124 19.97 -15.50 13.83
N THR A 125 20.84 -15.64 14.83
CA THR A 125 21.80 -14.63 15.28
C THR A 125 22.78 -14.36 14.14
N THR A 126 23.06 -13.10 13.80
CA THR A 126 24.40 -12.49 13.64
C THR A 126 24.28 -11.04 13.17
N THR A 127 24.99 -10.18 13.88
CA THR A 127 25.24 -8.74 13.74
C THR A 127 25.77 -8.32 12.36
N THR A 128 25.42 -7.09 11.92
CA THR A 128 26.29 -6.09 11.24
C THR A 128 25.55 -5.32 10.12
N GLU A 129 25.46 -4.00 10.33
CA GLU A 129 25.29 -2.87 9.38
C GLU A 129 24.17 -2.91 8.31
N ALA A 130 23.22 -1.96 8.46
CA ALA A 130 22.20 -1.66 7.48
C ALA A 130 22.80 -0.99 6.23
N PRO A 131 22.56 -1.50 5.02
CA PRO A 131 22.89 -0.79 3.79
C PRO A 131 21.90 0.36 3.59
N SER A 132 22.42 1.55 3.30
CA SER A 132 21.66 2.73 2.92
C SER A 132 20.86 2.48 1.64
N ASP A 133 19.53 2.48 1.74
CA ASP A 133 18.65 2.38 0.57
C ASP A 133 18.67 3.68 -0.27
N PRO A 134 18.55 3.57 -1.60
CA PRO A 134 18.73 4.67 -2.53
C PRO A 134 17.59 5.69 -2.39
N ARG A 135 18.03 6.93 -2.20
CA ARG A 135 17.22 8.14 -2.06
C ARG A 135 16.23 8.27 -3.21
N TRP A 136 14.95 8.06 -2.92
CA TRP A 136 13.86 8.41 -3.82
C TRP A 136 13.99 9.90 -4.18
N PRO A 137 13.94 10.28 -5.48
CA PRO A 137 14.06 11.67 -5.86
C PRO A 137 12.83 12.40 -5.32
N SER A 138 13.09 13.36 -4.44
CA SER A 138 12.13 14.35 -3.98
C SER A 138 11.42 14.95 -5.19
N ASP A 139 10.15 14.62 -5.35
CA ASP A 139 9.27 15.23 -6.34
C ASP A 139 9.21 16.74 -6.01
N PRO A 140 9.66 17.64 -6.93
CA PRO A 140 9.81 19.07 -6.68
C PRO A 140 8.53 19.74 -6.16
N LEU A 141 7.38 19.18 -6.53
CA LEU A 141 6.06 19.69 -6.14
C LEU A 141 5.78 19.57 -4.63
N TRP A 142 6.40 18.61 -3.95
CA TRP A 142 6.23 18.47 -2.50
C TRP A 142 7.16 19.38 -1.70
N GLY A 143 8.35 19.71 -2.24
CA GLY A 143 9.27 20.66 -1.61
C GLY A 143 8.64 22.04 -1.46
N GLU A 144 8.05 22.55 -2.54
CA GLU A 144 7.38 23.86 -2.53
C GLU A 144 6.16 23.90 -1.59
N PHE A 145 5.45 22.79 -1.46
CA PHE A 145 4.29 22.70 -0.56
C PHE A 145 4.72 22.83 0.91
N PHE A 146 5.73 22.08 1.35
CA PHE A 146 6.19 22.13 2.74
C PHE A 146 6.84 23.47 3.09
N GLU A 147 7.53 24.11 2.14
CA GLU A 147 8.09 25.45 2.34
C GLU A 147 7.00 26.53 2.53
N LYS A 148 5.85 26.36 1.85
CA LYS A 148 4.72 27.29 1.90
C LYS A 148 3.84 27.12 3.14
N VAL A 149 3.79 25.91 3.72
CA VAL A 149 2.98 25.61 4.93
C VAL A 149 3.81 25.76 6.22
N GLY A 150 5.14 25.66 6.14
CA GLY A 150 6.04 25.69 7.31
C GLY A 150 6.47 27.07 7.82
N LYS A 151 6.11 28.17 7.17
CA LYS A 151 6.47 29.52 7.66
C LYS A 151 5.40 30.04 8.64
N PRO A 152 5.71 30.23 9.94
CA PRO A 152 4.81 30.94 10.85
C PRO A 152 4.67 32.40 10.38
N ARG A 153 3.43 32.90 10.34
CA ARG A 153 3.17 34.32 10.04
C ARG A 153 3.66 35.16 11.22
N PRO A 154 4.46 36.22 10.99
CA PRO A 154 4.78 37.18 12.04
C PRO A 154 3.51 37.96 12.41
N PHE A 155 3.36 38.25 13.70
CA PHE A 155 2.35 39.17 14.24
C PHE A 155 2.63 40.61 13.83
#